data_AF-A0A1C5SHL2-F1
#
_entry.id   AF-A0A1C5SHL2-F1
#
_cell.length_a   1.000
_cell.length_b   1.000
_cell.length_c   1.000
_cell.angle_alpha   90.00
_cell.angle_beta   90.00
_cell.angle_gamma   90.00
#
_symmetry.space_group_name_H-M   'P 1'
#
loop_
_entity.id
_entity.type
_entity.pdbx_description
1 polymer ?
#
loop_
_entity_poly.entity_id
_entity_poly.type
_entity_poly.pdbx_seq_one_letter_code
_entity_poly.pdbx_strand_id
1 'polypeptide(L)'
;MEHIGEILRTAREDNFYTQKKVMELTGINRKTLSGYENSVAEPDLDTFARLLRLYQLSADEVLGIKTSTPLAFFPFALRMKNAYSFPKI
;
A
#
# COMPACT_ATOMS: atom_id res chain seq x y z
N MET A 1 -6.06 14.14 -6.85
CA MET A 1 -5.01 13.42 -6.09
C MET A 1 -3.67 13.70 -6.78
N GLU A 2 -3.21 14.95 -6.75
CA GLU A 2 -2.23 15.48 -7.72
C GLU A 2 -0.78 15.00 -7.55
N HIS A 3 -0.44 14.28 -6.48
CA HIS A 3 0.96 13.98 -6.15
C HIS A 3 1.34 12.50 -6.15
N ILE A 4 0.45 11.56 -6.51
CA ILE A 4 0.79 10.12 -6.46
C ILE A 4 1.97 9.80 -7.39
N GLY A 5 1.95 10.30 -8.62
CA GLY A 5 3.03 10.09 -9.59
C GLY A 5 4.38 10.60 -9.08
N GLU A 6 4.39 11.80 -8.50
CA GLU A 6 5.57 12.41 -7.89
C GLU A 6 6.08 11.59 -6.69
N ILE A 7 5.20 11.19 -5.78
CA ILE A 7 5.56 10.34 -4.62
C ILE A 7 6.19 9.02 -5.08
N LEU A 8 5.62 8.36 -6.10
CA LEU A 8 6.16 7.13 -6.66
C LEU A 8 7.54 7.34 -7.29
N ARG A 9 7.74 8.48 -7.97
CA ARG A 9 9.03 8.84 -8.56
C ARG A 9 10.09 9.09 -7.50
N THR A 10 9.77 9.91 -6.50
CA THR A 10 10.67 10.22 -5.38
C THR A 10 11.06 8.94 -4.66
N ALA A 11 10.10 8.09 -4.31
CA ALA A 11 10.38 6.83 -3.63
C ALA A 11 11.23 5.86 -4.48
N ARG A 12 11.05 5.85 -5.81
CA ARG A 12 11.92 5.10 -6.72
C ARG A 12 13.38 5.60 -6.63
N GLU A 13 13.56 6.91 -6.65
CA GLU A 13 14.87 7.56 -6.64
C GLU A 13 15.56 7.40 -5.28
N ASP A 14 14.82 7.47 -4.18
CA ASP A 14 15.30 7.22 -2.81
C ASP A 14 15.76 5.77 -2.60
N ASN A 15 15.16 4.83 -3.33
CA ASN A 15 15.60 3.43 -3.37
C ASN A 15 16.74 3.19 -4.39
N PHE A 16 17.29 4.25 -5.01
CA PHE A 16 18.34 4.19 -6.03
C PHE A 16 17.98 3.33 -7.25
N TYR A 17 16.70 3.25 -7.61
CA TYR A 17 16.24 2.46 -8.74
C TYR A 17 16.08 3.30 -10.01
N THR A 18 16.56 2.76 -11.13
CA THR A 18 16.15 3.25 -12.45
C THR A 18 14.76 2.70 -12.80
N GLN A 19 14.03 3.36 -13.70
CA GLN A 19 12.76 2.82 -14.19
C GLN A 19 12.93 1.43 -14.86
N LYS A 20 14.09 1.16 -15.47
CA LYS A 20 14.43 -0.17 -16.00
C LYS A 20 14.55 -1.20 -14.87
N LYS A 21 15.18 -0.84 -13.75
CA LYS A 21 15.30 -1.73 -12.60
C LYS A 21 13.94 -2.06 -11.99
N VAL A 22 13.04 -1.08 -11.88
CA VAL A 22 11.67 -1.32 -11.41
C VAL A 22 10.92 -2.25 -12.34
N MET A 23 11.07 -2.09 -13.66
CA MET A 23 10.52 -3.02 -14.64
C MET A 23 11.04 -4.45 -14.43
N GLU A 24 12.34 -4.63 -14.19
CA GLU A 24 12.93 -5.95 -13.90
C GLU A 24 12.40 -6.57 -12.60
N LEU A 25 12.14 -5.75 -11.57
CA LEU A 25 11.68 -6.23 -10.26
C LEU A 25 10.18 -6.51 -10.21
N THR A 26 9.39 -5.81 -11.03
CA THR A 26 7.92 -5.84 -10.92
C THR A 26 7.26 -6.43 -12.16
N GLY A 27 7.87 -6.31 -13.33
CA GLY A 27 7.23 -6.56 -14.62
C GLY A 27 6.37 -5.40 -15.15
N ILE A 28 6.28 -4.24 -14.46
CA ILE A 28 5.64 -3.04 -15.05
C ILE A 28 6.53 -2.55 -16.20
N ASN A 29 5.96 -2.38 -17.39
CA ASN A 29 6.68 -1.82 -18.52
C ASN A 29 7.25 -0.42 -18.18
N ARG A 30 8.51 -0.15 -18.54
CA ARG A 30 9.18 1.14 -18.30
C ARG A 30 8.36 2.36 -18.76
N LYS A 31 7.73 2.28 -19.93
CA LYS A 31 6.89 3.38 -20.46
C LYS A 31 5.65 3.60 -19.61
N THR A 32 5.02 2.52 -19.15
CA THR A 32 3.87 2.56 -18.26
C THR A 32 4.23 3.18 -16.91
N LEU A 33 5.34 2.74 -16.30
CA LEU A 33 5.86 3.35 -15.07
C LEU A 33 6.13 4.85 -15.23
N SER A 34 6.78 5.24 -16.33
CA SER A 34 7.01 6.66 -16.63
C SER A 34 5.70 7.43 -16.79
N GLY A 35 4.66 6.81 -17.35
CA GLY A 35 3.33 7.39 -17.41
C GLY A 35 2.73 7.66 -16.03
N TYR A 36 2.87 6.72 -15.10
CA TYR A 36 2.45 6.90 -13.70
C TYR A 36 3.21 8.01 -13.00
N GLU A 37 4.55 8.01 -13.13
CA GLU A 37 5.43 8.99 -12.47
C GLU A 37 5.22 10.44 -12.96
N ASN A 38 4.66 10.61 -14.17
CA ASN A 38 4.35 11.92 -14.75
C ASN A 38 2.84 12.20 -14.78
N SER A 39 2.03 11.45 -14.03
CA SER A 39 0.58 11.61 -13.93
C SER A 39 -0.17 11.56 -15.29
N VAL A 40 0.41 10.89 -16.29
CA VAL A 40 -0.21 10.66 -17.61
C VAL A 40 -1.26 9.55 -17.53
N ALA A 41 -1.05 8.60 -16.63
CA ALA A 41 -1.99 7.52 -16.32
C ALA A 41 -1.93 7.23 -14.82
N GLU A 42 -2.94 6.55 -14.31
CA GLU A 42 -2.96 6.06 -12.94
C GLU A 42 -2.74 4.53 -12.92
N PRO A 43 -2.00 3.99 -11.93
CA PRO A 43 -1.90 2.56 -11.75
C PRO A 43 -3.23 1.99 -11.25
N ASP A 44 -3.56 0.77 -11.69
CA ASP A 44 -4.62 0.01 -11.03
C ASP A 44 -4.22 -0.38 -9.59
N LEU A 45 -5.17 -0.89 -8.80
CA LEU A 45 -4.94 -1.19 -7.39
C LEU A 45 -3.84 -2.25 -7.16
N ASP A 46 -3.72 -3.26 -8.03
CA ASP A 46 -2.68 -4.29 -7.87
C ASP A 46 -1.29 -3.73 -8.19
N THR A 47 -1.19 -2.99 -9.29
CA THR A 47 0.02 -2.28 -9.71
C THR A 47 0.46 -1.28 -8.66
N PHE A 48 -0.50 -0.52 -8.12
CA PHE A 48 -0.25 0.43 -7.03
C PHE A 48 0.30 -0.30 -5.80
N ALA A 49 -0.39 -1.33 -5.32
CA ALA A 49 0.07 -2.12 -4.18
C ALA A 49 1.44 -2.77 -4.41
N ARG A 50 1.75 -3.19 -5.64
CA ARG A 50 3.05 -3.74 -6.01
C ARG A 50 4.17 -2.70 -5.92
N LEU A 51 3.93 -1.48 -6.38
CA LEU A 51 4.87 -0.37 -6.25
C LEU A 51 5.06 0.03 -4.78
N LEU A 52 3.99 0.10 -3.99
CA LEU A 52 4.08 0.40 -2.56
C LEU A 52 4.93 -0.63 -1.82
N ARG A 53 4.74 -1.92 -2.11
CA ARG A 53 5.56 -3.00 -1.53
C ARG A 53 7.03 -2.87 -1.94
N LEU A 54 7.31 -2.56 -3.20
CA LEU A 54 8.68 -2.39 -3.68
C LEU A 54 9.39 -1.23 -2.98
N TYR A 55 8.69 -0.10 -2.80
CA TYR A 55 9.27 1.11 -2.23
C TYR A 55 9.10 1.23 -0.71
N GLN A 56 8.46 0.24 -0.07
CA GLN A 56 8.17 0.22 1.36
C GLN A 56 7.35 1.44 1.84
N LEU A 57 6.34 1.81 1.06
CA LEU A 57 5.43 2.94 1.35
C LEU A 57 4.11 2.47 1.97
N SER A 58 3.51 3.29 2.84
CA SER A 58 2.14 3.10 3.30
C SER A 58 1.12 3.65 2.30
N ALA A 59 0.06 2.90 2.03
CA ALA A 59 -1.04 3.40 1.21
C ALA A 59 -1.72 4.63 1.84
N ASP A 60 -1.81 4.68 3.18
CA ASP A 60 -2.42 5.82 3.88
C ASP A 60 -1.63 7.11 3.65
N GLU A 61 -0.30 7.02 3.65
CA GLU A 61 0.60 8.16 3.40
C GLU A 61 0.46 8.65 1.95
N VAL A 62 0.51 7.72 0.99
CA VAL A 62 0.45 8.06 -0.44
C VAL A 62 -0.93 8.60 -0.85
N LEU A 63 -2.00 8.09 -0.23
CA LEU A 63 -3.38 8.53 -0.49
C LEU A 63 -3.82 9.70 0.39
N GLY A 64 -3.00 10.13 1.34
CA GLY A 64 -3.32 11.21 2.28
C GLY A 64 -4.46 10.87 3.24
N ILE A 65 -4.67 9.58 3.53
CA ILE A 65 -5.70 9.11 4.45
C ILE A 65 -5.24 9.42 5.88
N LYS A 66 -5.78 10.51 6.44
CA LYS A 66 -5.62 10.83 7.85
C LYS A 66 -6.59 9.97 8.63
N THR A 67 -6.12 8.90 9.24
CA THR A 67 -6.92 8.16 10.22
C THR A 67 -7.14 9.09 11.41
N SER A 68 -8.34 9.67 11.52
CA SER A 68 -8.79 10.20 12.80
C SER A 68 -8.97 8.98 13.70
N THR A 69 -7.97 8.74 14.55
CA THR A 69 -7.97 7.63 15.49
C THR A 69 -9.35 7.52 16.16
N PRO A 70 -10.12 6.45 15.95
CA PRO A 70 -11.22 6.20 16.86
C PRO A 70 -10.58 5.81 18.19
N LEU A 71 -10.80 6.63 19.21
CA LEU A 71 -10.57 6.27 20.61
C LEU A 71 -11.41 5.04 20.95
N ALA A 72 -10.92 3.83 20.68
CA ALA A 72 -11.36 2.62 21.37
C ALA A 72 -10.40 1.47 21.08
N PHE A 73 -9.50 1.29 22.04
CA PHE A 73 -8.95 0.00 22.43
C PHE A 73 -10.08 -1.03 22.54
N PHE A 74 -10.29 -1.87 21.52
CA PHE A 74 -11.03 -3.12 21.68
C PHE A 74 -10.01 -4.25 21.77
N PRO A 75 -9.69 -4.75 22.99
CA PRO A 75 -8.96 -5.99 23.11
C PRO A 75 -9.93 -7.10 22.70
N PHE A 76 -9.88 -7.50 21.44
CA PHE A 76 -10.55 -8.72 20.98
C PHE A 76 -10.11 -9.96 21.80
N ALA A 77 -9.00 -9.83 22.54
CA ALA A 77 -8.48 -10.83 23.48
C ALA A 77 -9.29 -11.02 24.78
N LEU A 78 -10.38 -10.28 25.04
CA LEU A 78 -11.21 -10.48 26.24
C LEU A 78 -12.65 -10.96 25.94
N ARG A 79 -12.83 -11.91 25.02
CA ARG A 79 -14.12 -12.63 24.89
C ARG A 79 -13.98 -14.07 24.40
N MET A 80 -13.10 -14.87 25.01
CA MET A 80 -13.22 -16.34 25.00
C MET A 80 -12.76 -16.95 26.33
N LYS A 81 -13.38 -16.55 27.44
CA LYS A 81 -13.37 -17.32 28.70
C LYS A 81 -14.75 -17.20 29.34
N ASN A 82 -15.75 -17.80 28.71
CA ASN A 82 -16.89 -18.45 29.38
C ASN A 82 -17.95 -18.85 28.34
N ALA A 83 -18.52 -20.04 28.57
CA ALA A 83 -19.68 -20.62 27.93
C ALA A 83 -19.49 -21.22 26.52
N TYR A 84 -18.88 -22.40 26.46
CA TYR A 84 -19.46 -23.56 25.77
C TYR A 84 -19.07 -24.84 26.53
N SER A 85 -19.76 -25.12 27.63
CA SER A 85 -19.91 -26.48 28.12
C SER A 85 -21.25 -26.97 27.58
N PHE A 86 -21.23 -27.77 26.53
CA PHE A 86 -22.43 -28.46 26.07
C PHE A 86 -22.68 -29.65 27.00
N PRO A 87 -23.89 -29.84 27.55
CA PRO A 87 -24.22 -31.04 28.29
C PRO A 87 -24.25 -32.23 27.33
N LYS A 88 -23.70 -33.36 27.77
CA LYS A 88 -23.87 -34.64 27.07
C LYS A 88 -25.30 -35.13 27.28
N ILE A 89 -26.05 -35.28 26.19
CA ILE A 89 -27.17 -36.21 26.09
C ILE A 89 -27.01 -36.93 24.76
#